data_AF-A0A9N7JPR3-F1
#
_entry.id   AF-A0A9N7JPR3-F1
#
_cell.length_a   1.000
_cell.length_b   1.000
_cell.length_c   1.000
_cell.angle_alpha   90.00
_cell.angle_beta   90.00
_cell.angle_gamma   90.00
#
_symmetry.space_group_name_H-M   'P 1'
#
loop_
_entity.id
_entity.type
_entity.pdbx_description
1 polymer ?
#
loop_
_entity_poly.entity_id
_entity_poly.type
_entity_poly.pdbx_seq_one_letter_code
_entity_poly.pdbx_strand_id
1 'polypeptide(L)'
;MKIKTLSVSEVNNYIKKTLDNDFILNNLSVKGEISNLKYHTSGHIYFSLKDSNGKLNCIMFRNRAIDLHFELEEGMEVTVKCRCSIYPGNGSLQLYIEDIEKDGVGELYIKFEKLKEKLLKEGYFDEEYKKPMPSMPLRVGVITSETGAVIKDIINVTRRRNKMIDIVLFPANVQGIDAYKSIIKGLKFFNNKKNVDVIILGRGGGSLEELWNFNEEELAIEIFKSNIPVVSAVGHEVDYTISDFVSDLRAATPSQAAEIVVPIESEIKNSLNNIKNRLDELIEINILQEKNRMKNLSKILNLNSPISRVANSYLEVDTLKNRLNQSIVNKINNEKIRIESLNNILKAHNPINVLQKGYSIVEDNEGNILSSKDDLMEEKEISMLFKNGSVTGIFAPIK
;
A
#
# COMPACT_ATOMS: atom_id res chain seq x y z
N MET A 1 -53.06 -11.82 82.21
CA MET A 1 -53.59 -11.07 81.05
C MET A 1 -54.63 -11.93 80.35
N LYS A 2 -55.90 -11.50 80.24
CA LYS A 2 -56.83 -12.13 79.28
C LYS A 2 -56.39 -11.67 77.89
N ILE A 3 -55.80 -12.57 77.12
CA ILE A 3 -55.42 -12.29 75.73
C ILE A 3 -56.72 -12.22 74.94
N LYS A 4 -57.07 -11.02 74.45
CA LYS A 4 -58.24 -10.79 73.61
C LYS A 4 -58.02 -11.51 72.27
N THR A 5 -58.98 -12.32 71.83
CA THR A 5 -58.95 -12.93 70.49
C THR A 5 -59.04 -11.82 69.44
N LEU A 6 -58.05 -11.75 68.55
CA LEU A 6 -58.01 -10.80 67.44
C LEU A 6 -58.52 -11.47 66.16
N SER A 7 -59.27 -10.74 65.35
CA SER A 7 -59.60 -11.12 63.97
C SER A 7 -58.37 -11.06 63.06
N VAL A 8 -58.43 -11.74 61.91
CA VAL A 8 -57.32 -11.74 60.93
C VAL A 8 -56.92 -10.32 60.52
N SER A 9 -57.90 -9.44 60.30
CA SER A 9 -57.67 -8.02 59.96
C SER A 9 -57.04 -7.25 61.12
N GLU A 10 -57.42 -7.53 62.36
CA GLU A 10 -56.81 -6.91 63.54
C GLU A 10 -55.35 -7.36 63.72
N VAL A 11 -55.02 -8.62 63.43
CA VAL A 11 -53.64 -9.11 63.45
C VAL A 11 -52.79 -8.39 62.39
N ASN A 12 -53.25 -8.33 61.14
CA ASN A 12 -52.51 -7.64 60.07
C ASN A 12 -52.30 -6.15 60.38
N ASN A 13 -53.34 -5.48 60.88
CA ASN A 13 -53.25 -4.06 61.27
C ASN A 13 -52.35 -3.85 62.49
N TYR A 14 -52.31 -4.80 63.43
CA TYR A 14 -51.43 -4.74 64.59
C TYR A 14 -49.96 -4.86 64.18
N ILE A 15 -49.62 -5.82 63.33
CA ILE A 15 -48.24 -5.98 62.84
C ILE A 15 -47.84 -4.77 61.98
N LYS A 16 -48.72 -4.32 61.08
CA LYS A 16 -48.48 -3.10 60.30
C LYS A 16 -48.18 -1.89 61.20
N LYS A 17 -48.99 -1.65 62.24
CA LYS A 17 -48.75 -0.54 63.18
C LYS A 17 -47.43 -0.69 63.95
N THR A 18 -47.04 -1.92 64.28
CA THR A 18 -45.76 -2.18 64.95
C THR A 18 -44.58 -1.86 64.03
N LEU A 19 -44.63 -2.30 62.77
CA LEU A 19 -43.59 -2.05 61.78
C LEU A 19 -43.51 -0.56 61.39
N ASP A 20 -44.66 0.09 61.17
CA ASP A 20 -44.72 1.50 60.77
C ASP A 20 -44.21 2.45 61.87
N ASN A 21 -44.34 2.08 63.14
CA ASN A 21 -43.87 2.88 64.28
C ASN A 21 -42.42 2.55 64.68
N ASP A 22 -41.81 1.52 64.09
CA ASP A 22 -40.42 1.19 64.36
C ASP A 22 -39.50 2.13 63.55
N PHE A 23 -38.65 2.85 64.27
CA PHE A 23 -37.78 3.87 63.68
C PHE A 23 -36.79 3.28 62.65
N ILE A 24 -36.30 2.06 62.90
CA ILE A 24 -35.32 1.41 62.02
C ILE A 24 -36.03 0.92 60.77
N LEU A 25 -37.17 0.24 60.94
CA LEU A 25 -37.89 -0.38 59.82
C LEU A 25 -38.57 0.64 58.90
N ASN A 26 -38.86 1.84 59.39
CA ASN A 26 -39.41 2.93 58.60
C ASN A 26 -38.35 3.73 57.82
N ASN A 27 -37.06 3.54 58.10
CA ASN A 27 -35.95 4.24 57.41
C ASN A 27 -34.80 3.27 57.13
N LEU A 28 -35.09 2.23 56.35
CA LEU A 28 -34.13 1.17 56.01
C LEU A 28 -33.32 1.55 54.77
N SER A 29 -32.07 1.09 54.77
CA SER A 29 -31.26 0.98 53.57
C SER A 29 -30.97 -0.49 53.34
N VAL A 30 -31.37 -1.03 52.18
CA VAL A 30 -31.24 -2.45 51.85
C VAL A 30 -30.47 -2.59 50.55
N LYS A 31 -29.41 -3.40 50.58
CA LYS A 31 -28.62 -3.76 49.39
C LYS A 31 -29.06 -5.13 48.89
N GLY A 32 -29.18 -5.28 47.57
CA GLY A 32 -29.47 -6.57 46.95
C GLY A 32 -29.53 -6.51 45.43
N GLU A 33 -29.67 -7.68 44.82
CA GLU A 33 -29.82 -7.84 43.38
C GLU A 33 -31.31 -7.77 43.00
N ILE A 34 -31.64 -6.99 41.96
CA ILE A 34 -32.99 -6.90 41.41
C ILE A 34 -33.36 -8.22 40.74
N SER A 35 -34.52 -8.74 41.09
CA SER A 35 -35.14 -9.87 40.41
C SER A 35 -36.66 -9.69 40.27
N ASN A 36 -37.27 -10.35 39.30
CA ASN A 36 -38.69 -10.27 38.96
C ASN A 36 -39.17 -8.83 38.67
N LEU A 37 -38.37 -8.04 37.95
CA LEU A 37 -38.70 -6.67 37.61
C LEU A 37 -39.91 -6.57 36.67
N LYS A 38 -40.89 -5.73 37.03
CA LYS A 38 -42.12 -5.49 36.27
C LYS A 38 -42.50 -4.02 36.31
N TYR A 39 -42.55 -3.40 35.14
CA TYR A 39 -43.13 -2.08 34.93
C TYR A 39 -44.63 -2.21 34.71
N HIS A 40 -45.44 -1.66 35.62
CA HIS A 40 -46.89 -1.72 35.53
C HIS A 40 -47.44 -0.53 34.72
N THR A 41 -48.57 -0.72 34.03
CA THR A 41 -49.23 0.31 33.20
C THR A 41 -49.66 1.56 33.99
N SER A 42 -49.85 1.42 35.31
CA SER A 42 -50.11 2.54 36.23
C SER A 42 -48.88 3.41 36.52
N GLY A 43 -47.69 3.02 36.06
CA GLY A 43 -46.42 3.69 36.34
C GLY A 43 -45.79 3.29 37.67
N HIS A 44 -46.25 2.21 38.31
CA HIS A 44 -45.57 1.60 39.46
C HIS A 44 -44.55 0.57 38.99
N ILE A 45 -43.45 0.46 39.73
CA ILE A 45 -42.43 -0.54 39.48
C ILE A 45 -42.47 -1.57 40.60
N TYR A 46 -42.62 -2.83 40.23
CA TYR A 46 -42.62 -3.96 41.14
C TYR A 46 -41.37 -4.80 40.87
N PHE A 47 -40.62 -5.11 41.90
CA PHE A 47 -39.48 -6.02 41.80
C PHE A 47 -39.27 -6.75 43.12
N SER A 48 -38.27 -7.59 43.19
CA SER A 48 -37.81 -8.21 44.42
C SER A 48 -36.32 -7.96 44.57
N LEU A 49 -35.89 -7.68 45.81
CA LEU A 49 -34.49 -7.70 46.17
C LEU A 49 -34.16 -9.07 46.72
N LYS A 50 -33.13 -9.70 46.17
CA LYS A 50 -32.59 -10.98 46.66
C LYS A 50 -31.14 -10.81 47.11
N ASP A 51 -30.77 -11.60 48.11
CA ASP A 51 -29.40 -11.87 48.52
C ASP A 51 -29.14 -13.39 48.49
N SER A 52 -28.05 -13.86 49.10
CA SER A 52 -27.71 -15.28 49.13
C SER A 52 -28.68 -16.14 49.96
N ASN A 53 -29.47 -15.57 50.86
CA ASN A 53 -30.25 -16.28 51.87
C ASN A 53 -31.74 -15.86 51.93
N GLY A 54 -32.15 -14.83 51.20
CA GLY A 54 -33.43 -14.18 51.39
C GLY A 54 -33.93 -13.40 50.17
N LYS A 55 -35.23 -13.14 50.16
CA LYS A 55 -35.93 -12.38 49.12
C LYS A 55 -37.00 -11.51 49.74
N LEU A 56 -37.04 -10.23 49.35
CA LEU A 56 -38.05 -9.27 49.77
C LEU A 56 -38.74 -8.64 48.56
N ASN A 57 -40.06 -8.54 48.63
CA ASN A 57 -40.84 -7.87 47.58
C ASN A 57 -40.75 -6.36 47.74
N CYS A 58 -40.53 -5.66 46.63
CA CYS A 58 -40.28 -4.24 46.57
C CYS A 58 -41.29 -3.55 45.64
N ILE A 59 -41.77 -2.38 46.06
CA ILE A 59 -42.70 -1.57 45.29
C ILE A 59 -42.20 -0.14 45.27
N MET A 60 -42.04 0.43 44.08
CA MET A 60 -41.80 1.85 43.87
C MET A 60 -43.05 2.49 43.28
N PHE A 61 -43.65 3.42 44.01
CA PHE A 61 -44.84 4.14 43.55
C PHE A 61 -44.48 5.13 42.44
N ARG A 62 -45.48 5.48 41.63
CA ARG A 62 -45.31 6.31 40.41
C ARG A 62 -44.67 7.66 40.72
N ASN A 63 -45.08 8.27 41.83
CA ASN A 63 -44.56 9.55 42.28
C ASN A 63 -43.05 9.51 42.59
N ARG A 64 -42.50 8.37 42.98
CA ARG A 64 -41.06 8.18 43.18
C ARG A 64 -40.37 7.68 41.91
N ALA A 65 -41.03 6.80 41.16
CA ALA A 65 -40.49 6.23 39.93
C ALA A 65 -40.20 7.28 38.85
N ILE A 66 -40.91 8.41 38.84
CA ILE A 66 -40.65 9.54 37.91
C ILE A 66 -39.30 10.21 38.21
N ASP A 67 -38.85 10.22 39.46
CA ASP A 67 -37.58 10.83 39.88
C ASP A 67 -36.37 9.93 39.56
N LEU A 68 -36.60 8.70 39.09
CA LEU A 68 -35.54 7.76 38.77
C LEU A 68 -34.84 8.16 37.46
N HIS A 69 -33.56 8.50 37.54
CA HIS A 69 -32.75 8.98 36.40
C HIS A 69 -32.15 7.87 35.52
N PHE A 70 -32.45 6.61 35.79
CA PHE A 70 -31.94 5.46 35.04
C PHE A 70 -32.96 4.33 35.01
N GLU A 71 -32.91 3.48 33.99
CA GLU A 71 -33.75 2.29 33.91
C GLU A 71 -33.17 1.17 34.78
N LEU A 72 -34.05 0.49 35.53
CA LEU A 72 -33.71 -0.72 36.27
C LEU A 72 -33.67 -1.90 35.31
N GLU A 73 -32.71 -2.80 35.51
CA GLU A 73 -32.57 -4.05 34.76
C GLU A 73 -32.59 -5.25 35.72
N GLU A 74 -33.03 -6.40 35.21
CA GLU A 74 -32.98 -7.66 35.94
C GLU A 74 -31.52 -8.06 36.20
N GLY A 75 -31.19 -8.43 37.43
CA GLY A 75 -29.82 -8.78 37.83
C GLY A 75 -28.96 -7.60 38.29
N MET A 76 -29.48 -6.38 38.28
CA MET A 76 -28.75 -5.20 38.71
C MET A 76 -28.60 -5.16 40.24
N GLU A 77 -27.39 -4.89 40.72
CA GLU A 77 -27.12 -4.69 42.15
C GLU A 77 -27.39 -3.23 42.54
N VAL A 78 -28.25 -3.03 43.53
CA VAL A 78 -28.70 -1.70 43.93
C VAL A 78 -28.77 -1.57 45.45
N THR A 79 -28.59 -0.34 45.92
CA THR A 79 -28.88 0.05 47.30
C THR A 79 -30.16 0.87 47.29
N VAL A 80 -31.18 0.42 48.00
CA VAL A 80 -32.48 1.10 48.08
C VAL A 80 -32.70 1.71 49.45
N LYS A 81 -33.22 2.95 49.49
CA LYS A 81 -33.79 3.56 50.69
C LYS A 81 -35.28 3.25 50.70
N CYS A 82 -35.76 2.64 51.78
CA CYS A 82 -37.12 2.13 51.83
C CYS A 82 -37.70 2.07 53.24
N ARG A 83 -39.02 1.90 53.30
CA ARG A 83 -39.74 1.56 54.53
C ARG A 83 -40.33 0.15 54.41
N CYS A 84 -40.20 -0.62 55.47
CA CYS A 84 -40.76 -1.97 55.55
C CYS A 84 -42.13 -1.93 56.20
N SER A 85 -43.15 -2.44 55.50
CA SER A 85 -44.50 -2.51 56.03
C SER A 85 -45.25 -3.70 55.43
N ILE A 86 -46.45 -3.97 55.94
CA ILE A 86 -47.29 -5.09 55.49
C ILE A 86 -48.43 -4.58 54.64
N TYR A 87 -48.69 -5.26 53.52
CA TYR A 87 -49.89 -5.03 52.73
C TYR A 87 -51.13 -5.66 53.42
N PRO A 88 -52.12 -4.86 53.85
CA PRO A 88 -53.24 -5.36 54.66
C PRO A 88 -54.09 -6.43 53.97
N GLY A 89 -54.17 -6.40 52.63
CA GLY A 89 -55.05 -7.25 51.84
C GLY A 89 -54.64 -8.73 51.81
N ASN A 90 -53.34 -9.04 51.95
CA ASN A 90 -52.84 -10.42 51.96
C ASN A 90 -51.83 -10.71 53.08
N GLY A 91 -51.53 -9.73 53.94
CA GLY A 91 -50.55 -9.88 55.02
C GLY A 91 -49.09 -10.02 54.56
N SER A 92 -48.78 -9.71 53.29
CA SER A 92 -47.41 -9.85 52.77
C SER A 92 -46.51 -8.69 53.21
N LEU A 93 -45.27 -9.04 53.59
CA LEU A 93 -44.20 -8.08 53.89
C LEU A 93 -43.67 -7.46 52.58
N GLN A 94 -43.57 -6.14 52.54
CA GLN A 94 -43.13 -5.40 51.37
C GLN A 94 -42.25 -4.22 51.75
N LEU A 95 -41.22 -3.97 50.94
CA LEU A 95 -40.41 -2.77 50.99
C LEU A 95 -41.01 -1.73 50.05
N TYR A 96 -41.40 -0.58 50.60
CA TYR A 96 -41.84 0.56 49.82
C TYR A 96 -40.62 1.44 49.57
N ILE A 97 -40.21 1.50 48.32
CA ILE A 97 -38.97 2.13 47.89
C ILE A 97 -39.18 3.64 47.78
N GLU A 98 -38.32 4.40 48.44
CA GLU A 98 -38.30 5.86 48.37
C GLU A 98 -37.26 6.35 47.37
N ASP A 99 -36.10 5.71 47.34
CA ASP A 99 -34.98 6.07 46.46
C ASP A 99 -34.15 4.83 46.10
N ILE A 100 -33.51 4.83 44.93
CA ILE A 100 -32.68 3.73 44.43
C ILE A 100 -31.36 4.31 43.92
N GLU A 101 -30.26 3.82 44.48
CA GLU A 101 -28.91 4.13 44.02
C GLU A 101 -28.30 2.86 43.40
N LYS A 102 -27.72 2.99 42.19
CA LYS A 102 -26.92 1.93 41.57
C LYS A 102 -25.67 1.71 42.42
N ASP A 103 -25.48 0.49 42.92
CA ASP A 103 -24.34 0.18 43.76
C ASP A 103 -23.08 -0.05 42.89
N GLY A 104 -21.94 0.55 43.25
CA GLY A 104 -20.62 0.23 42.70
C GLY A 104 -20.10 1.03 41.48
N VAL A 105 -20.96 1.49 40.56
CA VAL A 105 -20.45 2.10 39.29
C VAL A 105 -20.01 3.55 39.45
N GLY A 106 -20.68 4.34 40.30
CA GLY A 106 -20.45 5.78 40.41
C GLY A 106 -19.06 6.15 40.95
N GLU A 107 -18.63 5.54 42.05
CA GLU A 107 -17.34 5.90 42.67
C GLU A 107 -16.12 5.49 41.83
N LEU A 108 -16.15 4.28 41.25
CA LEU A 108 -15.09 3.80 40.37
C LEU A 108 -15.03 4.64 39.08
N TYR A 109 -16.18 4.96 38.48
CA TYR A 109 -16.21 5.82 37.30
C TYR A 109 -15.69 7.23 37.59
N ILE A 110 -16.05 7.84 38.73
CA ILE A 110 -15.52 9.14 39.16
C ILE A 110 -14.00 9.06 39.37
N LYS A 111 -13.49 7.99 39.98
CA LYS A 111 -12.04 7.78 40.15
C LYS A 111 -11.34 7.63 38.80
N PHE A 112 -11.94 6.91 37.86
CA PHE A 112 -11.42 6.71 36.51
C PHE A 112 -11.30 8.03 35.74
N GLU A 113 -12.37 8.82 35.69
CA GLU A 113 -12.36 10.12 34.99
C GLU A 113 -11.35 11.08 35.62
N LYS A 114 -11.24 11.13 36.95
CA LYS A 114 -10.22 11.95 37.65
C LYS A 114 -8.79 11.53 37.29
N LEU A 115 -8.52 10.22 37.27
CA LEU A 115 -7.19 9.71 36.95
C LEU A 115 -6.85 9.92 35.48
N LYS A 116 -7.82 9.71 34.58
CA LYS A 116 -7.70 9.98 33.15
C LYS A 116 -7.36 11.45 32.91
N GLU A 117 -8.07 12.37 33.54
CA GLU A 117 -7.79 13.81 33.41
C GLU A 117 -6.40 14.18 33.94
N LYS A 118 -5.98 13.59 35.07
CA LYS A 118 -4.64 13.78 35.64
C LYS A 118 -3.55 13.32 34.67
N LEU A 119 -3.61 12.08 34.20
CA LEU A 119 -2.60 11.51 33.30
C LEU A 119 -2.57 12.19 31.93
N LEU A 120 -3.73 12.66 31.45
CA LEU A 120 -3.82 13.46 30.23
C LEU A 120 -3.09 14.79 30.36
N LYS A 121 -3.24 15.49 31.50
CA LYS A 121 -2.52 16.75 31.77
C LYS A 121 -1.01 16.55 31.91
N GLU A 122 -0.59 15.38 32.38
CA GLU A 122 0.82 15.00 32.52
C GLU A 122 1.44 14.52 31.19
N GLY A 123 0.66 14.38 30.11
CA GLY A 123 1.14 14.03 28.76
C GLY A 123 1.32 12.52 28.53
N TYR A 124 0.85 11.66 29.44
CA TYR A 124 1.02 10.20 29.33
C TYR A 124 0.26 9.57 28.16
N PHE A 125 -0.67 10.30 27.53
CA PHE A 125 -1.46 9.82 26.40
C PHE A 125 -1.02 10.42 25.06
N ASP A 126 0.02 11.26 25.05
CA ASP A 126 0.44 11.96 23.84
C ASP A 126 0.97 10.98 22.79
N GLU A 127 0.44 11.09 21.56
CA GLU A 127 0.80 10.23 20.42
C GLU A 127 2.30 10.33 20.07
N GLU A 128 2.98 11.43 20.41
CA GLU A 128 4.41 11.64 20.14
C GLU A 128 5.32 10.65 20.89
N TYR A 129 4.88 10.12 22.04
CA TYR A 129 5.64 9.15 22.82
C TYR A 129 5.31 7.69 22.47
N LYS A 130 4.26 7.47 21.66
CA LYS A 130 3.87 6.12 21.26
C LYS A 130 4.84 5.56 20.23
N LYS A 131 5.26 4.31 20.45
CA LYS A 131 6.26 3.63 19.63
C LYS A 131 5.59 2.96 18.43
N PRO A 132 6.21 3.01 17.23
CA PRO A 132 5.70 2.29 16.08
C PRO A 132 5.78 0.78 16.31
N MET A 133 4.78 0.06 15.81
CA MET A 133 4.80 -1.41 15.87
C MET A 133 5.88 -1.97 14.94
N PRO A 134 6.64 -2.99 15.38
CA PRO A 134 7.61 -3.66 14.51
C PRO A 134 6.89 -4.34 13.35
N SER A 135 7.39 -4.15 12.13
CA SER A 135 6.81 -4.76 10.92
C SER A 135 7.02 -6.27 10.85
N MET A 136 8.06 -6.78 11.52
CA MET A 136 8.41 -8.19 11.56
C MET A 136 8.90 -8.59 12.95
N PRO A 137 8.01 -8.73 13.95
CA PRO A 137 8.40 -9.23 15.26
C PRO A 137 8.80 -10.71 15.14
N LEU A 138 9.95 -11.07 15.71
CA LEU A 138 10.38 -12.46 15.84
C LEU A 138 9.79 -13.08 17.10
N ARG A 139 9.66 -12.28 18.16
CA ARG A 139 9.16 -12.74 19.46
C ARG A 139 8.14 -11.80 20.05
N VAL A 140 6.98 -12.33 20.40
CA VAL A 140 5.89 -11.59 21.04
C VAL A 140 5.82 -12.00 22.51
N GLY A 141 5.99 -11.03 23.41
CA GLY A 141 5.76 -11.20 24.83
C GLY A 141 4.26 -11.12 25.13
N VAL A 142 3.73 -12.03 25.92
CA VAL A 142 2.32 -12.00 26.32
C VAL A 142 2.26 -12.01 27.84
N ILE A 143 1.58 -11.03 28.43
CA ILE A 143 1.34 -10.94 29.87
C ILE A 143 -0.15 -11.23 30.08
N THR A 144 -0.46 -12.42 30.58
CA THR A 144 -1.82 -12.89 30.87
C THR A 144 -1.75 -14.09 31.82
N SER A 145 -2.90 -14.62 32.24
CA SER A 145 -2.98 -15.88 32.98
C SER A 145 -2.54 -17.08 32.14
N GLU A 146 -1.91 -18.07 32.78
CA GLU A 146 -1.38 -19.28 32.13
C GLU A 146 -2.48 -20.22 31.61
N THR A 147 -3.63 -20.27 32.29
CA THR A 147 -4.72 -21.22 32.02
C THR A 147 -5.91 -20.60 31.28
N GLY A 148 -5.85 -19.29 30.96
CA GLY A 148 -6.97 -18.54 30.38
C GLY A 148 -7.27 -18.84 28.91
N ALA A 149 -8.49 -18.51 28.46
CA ALA A 149 -8.86 -18.55 27.04
C ALA A 149 -8.01 -17.58 26.20
N VAL A 150 -7.68 -16.42 26.78
CA VAL A 150 -6.86 -15.34 26.19
C VAL A 150 -5.57 -15.85 25.55
N ILE A 151 -4.77 -16.63 26.28
CA ILE A 151 -3.49 -17.11 25.76
C ILE A 151 -3.70 -18.13 24.63
N LYS A 152 -4.74 -18.97 24.72
CA LYS A 152 -5.09 -19.93 23.66
C LYS A 152 -5.51 -19.20 22.39
N ASP A 153 -6.29 -18.14 22.51
CA ASP A 153 -6.72 -17.33 21.37
C ASP A 153 -5.54 -16.65 20.68
N ILE A 154 -4.64 -16.03 21.45
CA ILE A 154 -3.41 -15.44 20.92
C ILE A 154 -2.55 -16.49 20.23
N ILE A 155 -2.38 -17.68 20.82
CA ILE A 155 -1.62 -18.78 20.21
C ILE A 155 -2.28 -19.21 18.90
N ASN A 156 -3.60 -19.45 18.89
CA ASN A 156 -4.33 -19.91 17.72
C ASN A 156 -4.23 -18.90 16.56
N VAL A 157 -4.45 -17.62 16.83
CA VAL A 157 -4.36 -16.56 15.82
C VAL A 157 -2.92 -16.44 15.30
N THR A 158 -1.93 -16.42 16.19
CA THR A 158 -0.51 -16.33 15.82
C THR A 158 -0.12 -17.52 14.93
N ARG A 159 -0.44 -18.75 15.32
CA ARG A 159 -0.08 -19.97 14.58
C ARG A 159 -0.80 -20.08 13.24
N ARG A 160 -2.01 -19.54 13.12
CA ARG A 160 -2.75 -19.44 11.85
C ARG A 160 -2.11 -18.43 10.90
N ARG A 161 -1.65 -17.28 11.41
CA ARG A 161 -1.09 -16.19 10.59
C ARG A 161 0.39 -16.42 10.25
N ASN A 162 1.22 -16.75 11.23
CA ASN A 162 2.65 -16.98 11.05
C ASN A 162 3.25 -17.90 12.11
N LYS A 163 3.75 -19.05 11.67
CA LYS A 163 4.33 -20.08 12.55
C LYS A 163 5.76 -19.79 12.98
N MET A 164 6.44 -18.83 12.35
CA MET A 164 7.84 -18.51 12.62
C MET A 164 8.04 -17.59 13.83
N ILE A 165 6.94 -17.07 14.39
CA ILE A 165 6.98 -16.14 15.53
C ILE A 165 6.90 -16.92 16.85
N ASP A 166 7.84 -16.65 17.74
CA ASP A 166 7.81 -17.21 19.08
C ASP A 166 6.87 -16.40 19.98
N ILE A 167 6.13 -17.11 20.83
CA ILE A 167 5.29 -16.50 21.86
C ILE A 167 5.96 -16.77 23.20
N VAL A 168 6.28 -15.71 23.94
CA VAL A 168 6.89 -15.79 25.26
C VAL A 168 5.85 -15.36 26.28
N LEU A 169 5.28 -16.31 27.00
CA LEU A 169 4.30 -16.04 28.05
C LEU A 169 5.01 -15.66 29.35
N PHE A 170 4.61 -14.54 29.94
CA PHE A 170 4.83 -14.26 31.35
C PHE A 170 3.52 -14.50 32.10
N PRO A 171 3.43 -15.54 32.96
CA PRO A 171 2.21 -15.84 33.70
C PRO A 171 1.98 -14.75 34.75
N ALA A 172 0.93 -13.96 34.56
CA ALA A 172 0.54 -12.89 35.47
C ALA A 172 -0.88 -13.09 35.98
N ASN A 173 -1.12 -12.62 37.22
CA ASN A 173 -2.46 -12.50 37.74
C ASN A 173 -3.09 -11.28 37.08
N VAL A 174 -4.19 -11.48 36.36
CA VAL A 174 -4.93 -10.42 35.65
C VAL A 174 -6.24 -10.04 36.34
N GLN A 175 -6.57 -10.75 37.42
CA GLN A 175 -7.77 -10.54 38.24
C GLN A 175 -7.44 -10.75 39.71
N GLY A 176 -8.29 -10.20 40.59
CA GLY A 176 -8.10 -10.22 42.03
C GLY A 176 -7.40 -8.96 42.56
N ILE A 177 -7.26 -8.91 43.89
CA ILE A 177 -6.61 -7.80 44.60
C ILE A 177 -5.13 -7.77 44.21
N ASP A 178 -4.60 -6.57 43.93
CA ASP A 178 -3.19 -6.34 43.57
C ASP A 178 -2.72 -7.04 42.29
N ALA A 179 -3.62 -7.41 41.38
CA ALA A 179 -3.25 -8.07 40.11
C ALA A 179 -2.35 -7.18 39.24
N TYR A 180 -2.57 -5.86 39.26
CA TYR A 180 -1.72 -4.88 38.57
C TYR A 180 -0.22 -4.99 38.92
N LYS A 181 0.12 -5.35 40.16
CA LYS A 181 1.52 -5.56 40.60
C LYS A 181 2.17 -6.74 39.88
N SER A 182 1.39 -7.77 39.57
CA SER A 182 1.87 -8.95 38.82
C SER A 182 2.14 -8.58 37.35
N ILE A 183 1.26 -7.75 36.77
CA ILE A 183 1.42 -7.22 35.41
C ILE A 183 2.67 -6.33 35.31
N ILE A 184 2.88 -5.43 36.27
CA ILE A 184 4.09 -4.59 36.37
C ILE A 184 5.37 -5.45 36.41
N LYS A 185 5.36 -6.57 37.15
CA LYS A 185 6.51 -7.50 37.17
C LYS A 185 6.77 -8.09 35.78
N GLY A 186 5.73 -8.44 35.03
CA GLY A 186 5.85 -8.91 33.65
C GLY A 186 6.44 -7.87 32.71
N LEU A 187 5.96 -6.62 32.80
CA LEU A 187 6.49 -5.49 32.02
C LEU A 187 7.97 -5.26 32.31
N LYS A 188 8.35 -5.22 33.59
CA LYS A 188 9.76 -5.09 34.01
C LYS A 188 10.61 -6.26 33.55
N PHE A 189 10.10 -7.48 33.62
CA PHE A 189 10.81 -8.68 33.17
C PHE A 189 11.17 -8.59 31.69
N PHE A 190 10.20 -8.28 30.82
CA PHE A 190 10.46 -8.15 29.39
C PHE A 190 11.38 -6.97 29.06
N ASN A 191 11.17 -5.83 29.69
CA ASN A 191 12.03 -4.65 29.49
C ASN A 191 13.49 -4.87 29.94
N ASN A 192 13.70 -5.63 31.01
CA ASN A 192 15.05 -5.94 31.50
C ASN A 192 15.74 -7.01 30.66
N LYS A 193 15.02 -8.08 30.27
CA LYS A 193 15.59 -9.18 29.47
C LYS A 193 15.75 -8.82 28.00
N LYS A 194 14.93 -7.90 27.46
CA LYS A 194 14.89 -7.48 26.05
C LYS A 194 14.86 -8.68 25.08
N ASN A 195 14.07 -9.69 25.43
CA ASN A 195 13.96 -10.94 24.68
C ASN A 195 12.71 -11.03 23.79
N VAL A 196 11.93 -9.94 23.71
CA VAL A 196 10.71 -9.82 22.90
C VAL A 196 10.72 -8.46 22.19
N ASP A 197 10.08 -8.40 21.02
CA ASP A 197 10.04 -7.20 20.18
C ASP A 197 8.80 -6.34 20.45
N VAL A 198 7.77 -6.94 21.04
CA VAL A 198 6.47 -6.33 21.33
C VAL A 198 5.80 -7.09 22.47
N ILE A 199 5.05 -6.39 23.31
CA ILE A 199 4.34 -6.96 24.46
C ILE A 199 2.83 -6.83 24.25
N ILE A 200 2.09 -7.90 24.45
CA ILE A 200 0.62 -7.89 24.50
C ILE A 200 0.19 -8.05 25.97
N LEU A 201 -0.54 -7.05 26.47
CA LEU A 201 -1.25 -7.10 27.74
C LEU A 201 -2.66 -7.63 27.47
N GLY A 202 -2.91 -8.88 27.85
CA GLY A 202 -4.15 -9.56 27.51
C GLY A 202 -5.01 -9.86 28.73
N ARG A 203 -6.30 -9.59 28.61
CA ARG A 203 -7.33 -10.10 29.54
C ARG A 203 -8.59 -10.48 28.75
N GLY A 204 -9.35 -11.44 29.25
CA GLY A 204 -10.69 -11.74 28.74
C GLY A 204 -11.72 -10.78 29.31
N GLY A 205 -13.00 -11.00 28.99
CA GLY A 205 -14.10 -10.27 29.63
C GLY A 205 -14.11 -10.41 31.16
N GLY A 206 -14.80 -9.50 31.83
CA GLY A 206 -14.92 -9.45 33.29
C GLY A 206 -15.78 -8.28 33.73
N SER A 207 -16.13 -8.22 35.01
CA SER A 207 -16.84 -7.05 35.56
C SER A 207 -15.93 -5.81 35.57
N LEU A 208 -16.55 -4.62 35.67
CA LEU A 208 -15.82 -3.35 35.78
C LEU A 208 -14.83 -3.32 36.95
N GLU A 209 -15.21 -3.92 38.08
CA GLU A 209 -14.37 -4.05 39.28
C GLU A 209 -13.10 -4.87 39.01
N GLU A 210 -13.28 -5.90 38.20
CA GLU A 210 -12.24 -6.80 37.80
C GLU A 210 -11.24 -6.08 36.87
N LEU A 211 -11.74 -5.30 35.91
CA LEU A 211 -10.97 -4.47 34.98
C LEU A 211 -10.22 -3.32 35.67
N TRP A 212 -10.60 -2.96 36.90
CA TRP A 212 -10.00 -1.86 37.64
C TRP A 212 -8.48 -1.95 37.80
N ASN A 213 -7.94 -3.17 37.87
CA ASN A 213 -6.48 -3.39 37.92
C ASN A 213 -5.72 -2.76 36.73
N PHE A 214 -6.40 -2.52 35.60
CA PHE A 214 -5.85 -1.86 34.42
C PHE A 214 -6.02 -0.33 34.41
N ASN A 215 -6.71 0.20 35.42
CA ASN A 215 -6.88 1.62 35.70
C ASN A 215 -5.93 2.13 36.79
N GLU A 216 -5.03 1.30 37.31
CA GLU A 216 -4.10 1.71 38.36
C GLU A 216 -3.00 2.64 37.82
N GLU A 217 -2.73 3.72 38.55
CA GLU A 217 -1.74 4.75 38.15
C GLU A 217 -0.33 4.17 38.01
N GLU A 218 0.08 3.27 38.92
CA GLU A 218 1.39 2.63 38.86
C GLU A 218 1.59 1.80 37.59
N LEU A 219 0.53 1.14 37.13
CA LEU A 219 0.58 0.34 35.90
C LEU A 219 0.67 1.24 34.67
N ALA A 220 -0.11 2.31 34.62
CA ALA A 220 -0.06 3.32 33.56
C ALA A 220 1.38 3.86 33.40
N ILE A 221 2.00 4.31 34.49
CA ILE A 221 3.37 4.83 34.47
C ILE A 221 4.37 3.78 33.98
N GLU A 222 4.21 2.51 34.38
CA GLU A 222 5.12 1.44 33.96
C GLU A 222 4.96 1.10 32.46
N ILE A 223 3.74 1.11 31.93
CA ILE A 223 3.48 0.93 30.49
C ILE A 223 4.18 2.03 29.69
N PHE A 224 4.02 3.29 30.09
CA PHE A 224 4.65 4.42 29.43
C PHE A 224 6.19 4.33 29.43
N LYS A 225 6.77 3.87 30.54
CA LYS A 225 8.24 3.69 30.70
C LYS A 225 8.79 2.49 29.92
N SER A 226 7.94 1.63 29.38
CA SER A 226 8.38 0.48 28.59
C SER A 226 9.20 0.94 27.39
N ASN A 227 10.38 0.35 27.16
CA ASN A 227 11.17 0.56 25.95
C ASN A 227 10.67 -0.31 24.78
N ILE A 228 9.95 -1.39 25.10
CA ILE A 228 9.35 -2.31 24.12
C ILE A 228 7.92 -1.84 23.86
N PRO A 229 7.46 -1.78 22.59
CA PRO A 229 6.08 -1.41 22.28
C PRO A 229 5.06 -2.33 22.96
N VAL A 230 4.01 -1.73 23.53
CA VAL A 230 2.97 -2.41 24.32
C VAL A 230 1.62 -2.28 23.63
N VAL A 231 0.95 -3.40 23.43
CA VAL A 231 -0.42 -3.48 22.91
C VAL A 231 -1.36 -3.87 24.04
N SER A 232 -2.35 -3.02 24.32
CA SER A 232 -3.40 -3.34 25.30
C SER A 232 -4.53 -4.11 24.64
N ALA A 233 -4.94 -5.23 25.24
CA ALA A 233 -5.99 -6.13 24.78
C ALA A 233 -6.86 -6.59 25.94
N VAL A 234 -7.38 -5.63 26.70
CA VAL A 234 -8.00 -5.84 28.02
C VAL A 234 -9.52 -5.65 27.98
N GLY A 235 -10.00 -4.63 27.29
CA GLY A 235 -11.43 -4.30 27.20
C GLY A 235 -12.10 -4.83 25.94
N HIS A 236 -13.44 -4.75 25.89
CA HIS A 236 -14.23 -4.91 24.66
C HIS A 236 -14.41 -3.54 23.97
N GLU A 237 -15.15 -3.47 22.86
CA GLU A 237 -15.30 -2.22 22.08
C GLU A 237 -15.72 -1.00 22.90
N VAL A 238 -16.51 -1.20 23.97
CA VAL A 238 -17.09 -0.14 24.82
C VAL A 238 -16.33 0.11 26.13
N ASP A 239 -15.51 -0.85 26.58
CA ASP A 239 -14.83 -0.77 27.88
C ASP A 239 -13.39 -0.25 27.69
N TYR A 240 -13.19 1.04 27.96
CA TYR A 240 -11.87 1.66 27.92
C TYR A 240 -11.22 1.68 29.30
N THR A 241 -9.95 1.30 29.36
CA THR A 241 -9.11 1.37 30.55
C THR A 241 -7.99 2.38 30.38
N ILE A 242 -7.39 2.84 31.49
CA ILE A 242 -6.22 3.73 31.44
C ILE A 242 -5.06 3.06 30.70
N SER A 243 -4.86 1.75 30.90
CA SER A 243 -3.86 0.97 30.17
C SER A 243 -4.03 1.08 28.65
N ASP A 244 -5.27 1.14 28.16
CA ASP A 244 -5.54 1.30 26.72
C ASP A 244 -5.07 2.65 26.18
N PHE A 245 -5.24 3.72 26.96
CA PHE A 245 -4.82 5.07 26.56
C PHE A 245 -3.30 5.26 26.58
N VAL A 246 -2.62 4.64 27.56
CA VAL A 246 -1.16 4.75 27.71
C VAL A 246 -0.40 3.78 26.79
N SER A 247 -1.01 2.65 26.41
CA SER A 247 -0.40 1.70 25.51
C SER A 247 -0.10 2.33 24.14
N ASP A 248 0.94 1.82 23.48
CA ASP A 248 1.34 2.28 22.14
C ASP A 248 0.25 1.96 21.10
N LEU A 249 -0.52 0.89 21.33
CA LEU A 249 -1.69 0.55 20.53
C LEU A 249 -2.76 -0.20 21.33
N ARG A 250 -4.03 0.11 21.06
CA ARG A 250 -5.17 -0.62 21.60
C ARG A 250 -5.68 -1.67 20.62
N ALA A 251 -6.02 -2.84 21.14
CA ALA A 251 -6.82 -3.86 20.49
C ALA A 251 -8.08 -4.15 21.31
N ALA A 252 -9.22 -4.24 20.64
CA ALA A 252 -10.52 -4.53 21.24
C ALA A 252 -10.68 -5.98 21.72
N THR A 253 -9.79 -6.89 21.31
CA THR A 253 -9.76 -8.28 21.80
C THR A 253 -8.34 -8.83 21.80
N PRO A 254 -8.04 -9.84 22.63
CA PRO A 254 -6.76 -10.57 22.58
C PRO A 254 -6.46 -11.15 21.19
N SER A 255 -7.48 -11.66 20.50
CA SER A 255 -7.36 -12.15 19.13
C SER A 255 -6.95 -11.04 18.17
N GLN A 256 -7.60 -9.87 18.25
CA GLN A 256 -7.25 -8.71 17.42
C GLN A 256 -5.82 -8.23 17.71
N ALA A 257 -5.38 -8.25 18.97
CA ALA A 257 -4.01 -7.89 19.32
C ALA A 257 -3.01 -8.79 18.59
N ALA A 258 -3.25 -10.10 18.57
CA ALA A 258 -2.44 -11.03 17.80
C ALA A 258 -2.54 -10.77 16.29
N GLU A 259 -3.70 -10.39 15.74
CA GLU A 259 -3.83 -10.07 14.31
C GLU A 259 -3.05 -8.83 13.90
N ILE A 260 -3.00 -7.80 14.76
CA ILE A 260 -2.27 -6.57 14.51
C ILE A 260 -0.76 -6.81 14.60
N VAL A 261 -0.33 -7.52 15.63
CA VAL A 261 1.09 -7.75 15.90
C VAL A 261 1.70 -8.77 14.94
N VAL A 262 0.95 -9.80 14.55
CA VAL A 262 1.48 -10.93 13.77
C VAL A 262 1.28 -10.71 12.26
N PRO A 263 2.36 -10.50 11.48
CA PRO A 263 2.27 -10.43 10.03
C PRO A 263 1.82 -11.76 9.42
N ILE A 264 1.27 -11.71 8.20
CA ILE A 264 0.74 -12.88 7.51
C ILE A 264 1.87 -13.60 6.75
N GLU A 265 2.08 -14.89 7.01
CA GLU A 265 3.15 -15.70 6.41
C GLU A 265 3.03 -15.79 4.88
N SER A 266 1.81 -15.87 4.34
CA SER A 266 1.61 -15.92 2.88
C SER A 266 2.02 -14.63 2.18
N GLU A 267 1.80 -13.47 2.80
CA GLU A 267 2.23 -12.17 2.26
C GLU A 267 3.75 -12.07 2.22
N ILE A 268 4.43 -12.53 3.27
CA ILE A 268 5.90 -12.57 3.33
C ILE A 268 6.44 -13.47 2.22
N LYS A 269 5.89 -14.67 2.04
CA LYS A 269 6.29 -15.60 0.97
C LYS A 269 6.04 -15.01 -0.42
N ASN A 270 4.90 -14.37 -0.62
CA ASN A 270 4.57 -13.70 -1.88
C ASN A 270 5.56 -12.57 -2.18
N SER A 271 5.88 -11.74 -1.18
CA SER A 271 6.87 -10.68 -1.32
C SER A 271 8.25 -11.23 -1.69
N LEU A 272 8.70 -12.30 -1.02
CA LEU A 272 9.97 -12.97 -1.34
C LEU A 272 9.99 -13.53 -2.77
N ASN A 273 8.89 -14.17 -3.21
CA ASN A 273 8.78 -14.67 -4.58
C ASN A 273 8.79 -13.54 -5.62
N ASN A 274 8.11 -12.42 -5.33
CA ASN A 274 8.13 -11.25 -6.22
C ASN A 274 9.54 -10.65 -6.34
N ILE A 275 10.26 -10.53 -5.21
CA ILE A 275 11.65 -10.06 -5.20
C ILE A 275 12.53 -11.03 -6.00
N LYS A 276 12.36 -12.34 -5.81
CA LYS A 276 13.10 -13.37 -6.55
C LYS A 276 12.85 -13.27 -8.06
N ASN A 277 11.58 -13.25 -8.50
CA ASN A 277 11.24 -13.18 -9.92
C ASN A 277 11.82 -11.92 -10.56
N ARG A 278 11.74 -10.78 -9.86
CA ARG A 278 12.34 -9.52 -10.33
C ARG A 278 13.86 -9.61 -10.42
N LEU A 279 14.51 -10.28 -9.47
CA LEU A 279 15.96 -10.51 -9.53
C LEU A 279 16.32 -11.35 -10.75
N ASP A 280 15.58 -12.44 -10.98
CA ASP A 280 15.80 -13.36 -12.12
C ASP A 280 15.66 -12.62 -13.46
N GLU A 281 14.61 -11.79 -13.62
CA GLU A 281 14.41 -10.94 -14.80
C GLU A 281 15.58 -9.97 -15.03
N LEU A 282 16.06 -9.30 -13.98
CA LEU A 282 17.18 -8.37 -14.07
C LEU A 282 18.49 -9.07 -14.43
N ILE A 283 18.71 -10.27 -13.91
CA ILE A 283 19.88 -11.10 -14.24
C ILE A 283 19.81 -11.50 -15.72
N GLU A 284 18.67 -11.96 -16.22
CA GLU A 284 18.50 -12.33 -17.63
C GLU A 284 18.75 -11.15 -18.58
N ILE A 285 18.19 -9.99 -18.25
CA ILE A 285 18.39 -8.75 -19.02
C ILE A 285 19.88 -8.39 -19.07
N ASN A 286 20.57 -8.43 -17.92
CA ASN A 286 21.99 -8.09 -17.84
C ASN A 286 22.85 -9.08 -18.65
N ILE A 287 22.61 -10.39 -18.50
CA ILE A 287 23.30 -11.42 -19.29
C ILE A 287 23.08 -11.21 -20.79
N LEU A 288 21.86 -10.88 -21.22
CA LEU A 288 21.56 -10.61 -22.62
C LEU A 288 22.30 -9.37 -23.14
N GLN A 289 22.34 -8.29 -22.35
CA GLN A 289 23.07 -7.07 -22.68
C GLN A 289 24.57 -7.34 -22.84
N GLU A 290 25.20 -8.06 -21.91
CA GLU A 290 26.62 -8.40 -21.99
C GLU A 290 26.93 -9.36 -23.15
N LYS A 291 26.05 -10.33 -23.44
CA LYS A 291 26.17 -11.17 -24.64
C LYS A 291 26.12 -10.35 -25.93
N ASN A 292 25.20 -9.38 -26.01
CA ASN A 292 25.09 -8.50 -27.18
C ASN A 292 26.30 -7.58 -27.31
N ARG A 293 26.80 -7.05 -26.19
CA ARG A 293 28.05 -6.27 -26.14
C ARG A 293 29.23 -7.08 -26.66
N MET A 294 29.40 -8.32 -26.18
CA MET A 294 30.46 -9.23 -26.64
C MET A 294 30.33 -9.52 -28.14
N LYS A 295 29.13 -9.81 -28.64
CA LYS A 295 28.89 -10.02 -30.08
C LYS A 295 29.26 -8.80 -30.91
N ASN A 296 28.90 -7.60 -30.45
CA ASN A 296 29.23 -6.35 -31.12
C ASN A 296 30.74 -6.10 -31.14
N LEU A 297 31.43 -6.29 -30.01
CA LEU A 297 32.89 -6.17 -29.93
C LEU A 297 33.59 -7.19 -30.84
N SER A 298 33.11 -8.44 -30.87
CA SER A 298 33.63 -9.47 -31.79
C SER A 298 33.44 -9.06 -33.26
N LYS A 299 32.27 -8.51 -33.62
CA LYS A 299 32.02 -8.00 -34.97
C LYS A 299 32.97 -6.85 -35.33
N ILE A 300 33.17 -5.89 -34.43
CA ILE A 300 34.11 -4.78 -34.62
C ILE A 300 35.54 -5.30 -34.81
N LEU A 301 35.96 -6.28 -34.00
CA LEU A 301 37.29 -6.88 -34.08
C LEU A 301 37.49 -7.64 -35.40
N ASN A 302 36.47 -8.37 -35.87
CA ASN A 302 36.51 -9.05 -37.16
C ASN A 302 36.56 -8.07 -38.34
N LEU A 303 35.78 -6.99 -38.32
CA LEU A 303 35.81 -5.96 -39.38
C LEU A 303 37.16 -5.26 -39.45
N ASN A 304 37.79 -5.00 -38.30
CA ASN A 304 39.10 -4.36 -38.21
C ASN A 304 40.26 -5.36 -38.28
N SER A 305 39.99 -6.64 -38.53
CA SER A 305 41.03 -7.66 -38.65
C SER A 305 42.00 -7.27 -39.76
N PRO A 306 43.33 -7.35 -39.52
CA PRO A 306 44.33 -7.12 -40.56
C PRO A 306 44.08 -7.98 -41.81
N ILE A 307 43.59 -9.21 -41.64
CA ILE A 307 43.24 -10.11 -42.74
C ILE A 307 42.10 -9.54 -43.58
N SER A 308 41.03 -9.05 -42.95
CA SER A 308 39.89 -8.44 -43.64
C SER A 308 40.28 -7.13 -44.31
N ARG A 309 41.14 -6.31 -43.68
CA ARG A 309 41.70 -5.10 -44.29
C ARG A 309 42.52 -5.43 -45.54
N VAL A 310 43.42 -6.40 -45.45
CA VAL A 310 44.25 -6.85 -46.58
C VAL A 310 43.37 -7.38 -47.72
N ALA A 311 42.36 -8.21 -47.40
CA ALA A 311 41.41 -8.72 -48.40
C ALA A 311 40.65 -7.59 -49.11
N ASN A 312 40.14 -6.61 -48.36
CA ASN A 312 39.48 -5.44 -48.92
C ASN A 312 40.43 -4.58 -49.78
N SER A 313 41.68 -4.41 -49.37
CA SER A 313 42.69 -3.70 -50.17
C SER A 313 43.01 -4.42 -51.49
N TYR A 314 43.01 -5.76 -51.51
CA TYR A 314 43.16 -6.50 -52.78
C TYR A 314 41.99 -6.25 -53.73
N LEU A 315 40.75 -6.23 -53.22
CA LEU A 315 39.58 -5.87 -54.03
C LEU A 315 39.68 -4.44 -54.55
N GLU A 316 40.11 -3.50 -53.71
CA GLU A 316 40.32 -2.11 -54.11
C GLU A 316 41.36 -1.99 -55.24
N VAL A 317 42.51 -2.66 -55.11
CA VAL A 317 43.53 -2.72 -56.15
C VAL A 317 42.97 -3.27 -57.47
N ASP A 318 42.16 -4.32 -57.42
CA ASP A 318 41.54 -4.88 -58.63
C ASP A 318 40.53 -3.91 -59.27
N THR A 319 39.71 -3.23 -58.46
CA THR A 319 38.78 -2.20 -58.98
C THR A 319 39.53 -1.02 -59.61
N LEU A 320 40.62 -0.57 -59.00
CA LEU A 320 41.46 0.52 -59.53
C LEU A 320 42.15 0.09 -60.83
N LYS A 321 42.64 -1.16 -60.90
CA LYS A 321 43.21 -1.74 -62.12
C LYS A 321 42.19 -1.77 -63.25
N ASN A 322 40.96 -2.20 -62.96
CA ASN A 322 39.87 -2.23 -63.95
C ASN A 322 39.50 -0.81 -64.43
N ARG A 323 39.43 0.17 -63.52
CA ARG A 323 39.21 1.59 -63.88
C ARG A 323 40.33 2.18 -64.72
N LEU A 324 41.58 1.87 -64.39
CA LEU A 324 42.75 2.32 -65.16
C LEU A 324 42.69 1.74 -66.59
N ASN A 325 42.43 0.45 -66.73
CA ASN A 325 42.32 -0.21 -68.03
C ASN A 325 41.21 0.40 -68.87
N GLN A 326 40.03 0.63 -68.29
CA GLN A 326 38.92 1.31 -68.98
C GLN A 326 39.30 2.73 -69.41
N SER A 327 40.00 3.48 -68.56
CA SER A 327 40.45 4.84 -68.87
C SER A 327 41.47 4.85 -70.01
N ILE A 328 42.41 3.90 -70.03
CA ILE A 328 43.39 3.73 -71.12
C ILE A 328 42.67 3.41 -72.43
N VAL A 329 41.74 2.45 -72.43
CA VAL A 329 40.97 2.07 -73.62
C VAL A 329 40.17 3.26 -74.15
N ASN A 330 39.48 3.98 -73.26
CA ASN A 330 38.71 5.17 -73.64
C ASN A 330 39.61 6.27 -74.22
N LYS A 331 40.78 6.51 -73.62
CA LYS A 331 41.75 7.50 -74.14
C LYS A 331 42.26 7.11 -75.52
N ILE A 332 42.64 5.85 -75.73
CA ILE A 332 43.09 5.35 -77.04
C ILE A 332 41.97 5.49 -78.09
N ASN A 333 40.75 5.13 -77.75
CA ASN A 333 39.62 5.25 -78.66
C ASN A 333 39.32 6.71 -79.02
N ASN A 334 39.38 7.63 -78.05
CA ASN A 334 39.21 9.05 -78.30
C ASN A 334 40.30 9.62 -79.22
N GLU A 335 41.57 9.23 -79.02
CA GLU A 335 42.65 9.68 -79.92
C GLU A 335 42.52 9.05 -81.32
N LYS A 336 42.07 7.79 -81.44
CA LYS A 336 41.76 7.19 -82.75
C LYS A 336 40.67 7.95 -83.49
N ILE A 337 39.55 8.26 -82.81
CA ILE A 337 38.45 9.06 -83.37
C ILE A 337 38.96 10.45 -83.78
N ARG A 338 39.85 11.06 -82.99
CA ARG A 338 40.46 12.35 -83.32
C ARG A 338 41.36 12.28 -84.55
N ILE A 339 42.18 11.25 -84.69
CA ILE A 339 43.01 11.04 -85.87
C ILE A 339 42.14 10.82 -87.10
N GLU A 340 41.07 10.03 -86.97
CA GLU A 340 40.12 9.78 -88.05
C GLU A 340 39.40 11.05 -88.49
N SER A 341 38.96 11.88 -87.54
CA SER A 341 38.31 13.16 -87.86
C SER A 341 39.27 14.14 -88.54
N LEU A 342 40.52 14.25 -88.06
CA LEU A 342 41.56 15.05 -88.70
C LEU A 342 41.87 14.56 -90.12
N ASN A 343 41.92 13.23 -90.32
CA ASN A 343 42.12 12.64 -91.64
C ASN A 343 40.92 12.93 -92.57
N ASN A 344 39.69 12.90 -92.05
CA ASN A 344 38.51 13.27 -92.82
C ASN A 344 38.49 14.77 -93.20
N ILE A 345 38.93 15.66 -92.31
CA ILE A 345 39.12 17.09 -92.62
C ILE A 345 40.18 17.25 -93.71
N LEU A 346 41.32 16.56 -93.59
CA LEU A 346 42.38 16.59 -94.59
C LEU A 346 41.91 16.07 -95.96
N LYS A 347 41.08 15.02 -95.98
CA LYS A 347 40.42 14.53 -97.19
C LYS A 347 39.43 15.54 -97.76
N ALA A 348 38.62 16.21 -96.93
CA ALA A 348 37.65 17.20 -97.39
C ALA A 348 38.32 18.41 -98.04
N HIS A 349 39.47 18.84 -97.52
CA HIS A 349 40.26 19.95 -98.07
C HIS A 349 41.25 19.54 -99.18
N ASN A 350 41.30 18.27 -99.57
CA ASN A 350 42.13 17.84 -100.68
C ASN A 350 41.46 18.22 -102.03
N PRO A 351 42.03 19.14 -102.83
CA PRO A 351 41.42 19.60 -104.09
C PRO A 351 41.20 18.47 -105.09
N ILE A 352 42.02 17.42 -105.03
CA ILE A 352 41.89 16.23 -105.88
C ILE A 352 40.56 15.52 -105.63
N ASN A 353 40.03 15.54 -104.41
CA ASN A 353 38.74 14.92 -104.10
C ASN A 353 37.55 15.72 -104.68
N VAL A 354 37.70 17.04 -104.84
CA VAL A 354 36.70 17.87 -105.54
C VAL A 354 36.71 17.52 -107.03
N LEU A 355 37.91 17.40 -107.63
CA LEU A 355 38.07 16.96 -109.02
C LEU A 355 37.56 15.54 -109.28
N GLN A 356 37.69 14.62 -108.30
CA GLN A 356 37.18 13.24 -108.41
C GLN A 356 35.66 13.16 -108.45
N LYS A 357 34.94 14.13 -107.87
CA LYS A 357 33.47 14.17 -107.88
C LYS A 357 32.88 14.68 -109.21
N GLY A 358 33.72 14.97 -110.19
CA GLY A 358 33.30 15.41 -111.53
C GLY A 358 33.20 16.93 -111.71
N TYR A 359 33.61 17.70 -110.69
CA TYR A 359 33.78 19.15 -110.82
C TYR A 359 35.12 19.44 -111.51
N SER A 360 35.15 20.47 -112.36
CA SER A 360 36.38 21.02 -112.92
C SER A 360 36.69 22.37 -112.28
N ILE A 361 37.98 22.67 -112.15
CA ILE A 361 38.43 24.02 -111.83
C ILE A 361 38.64 24.72 -113.16
N VAL A 362 38.01 25.88 -113.35
CA VAL A 362 38.12 26.67 -114.58
C VAL A 362 39.08 27.81 -114.31
N GLU A 363 40.11 27.94 -115.13
CA GLU A 363 41.14 28.98 -115.06
C GLU A 363 41.15 29.81 -116.34
N ASP A 364 41.54 31.08 -116.26
CA ASP A 364 41.85 31.91 -117.44
C ASP A 364 43.26 31.62 -118.00
N ASN A 365 43.60 32.29 -119.10
CA ASN A 365 44.94 32.18 -119.73
C ASN A 365 46.10 32.64 -118.82
N GLU A 366 45.82 33.36 -117.74
CA GLU A 366 46.82 33.82 -116.76
C GLU A 366 46.89 32.90 -115.52
N GLY A 367 46.04 31.88 -115.45
CA GLY A 367 45.98 30.91 -114.34
C GLY A 367 45.10 31.35 -113.16
N ASN A 368 44.25 32.37 -113.32
CA ASN A 368 43.30 32.79 -112.28
C ASN A 368 42.04 31.93 -112.31
N ILE A 369 41.59 31.47 -111.13
CA ILE A 369 40.38 30.64 -111.01
C ILE A 369 39.12 31.47 -111.26
N LEU A 370 38.36 31.11 -112.29
CA LEU A 370 37.07 31.68 -112.65
C LEU A 370 35.99 30.99 -111.80
N SER A 371 35.43 31.72 -110.84
CA SER A 371 34.54 31.16 -109.81
C SER A 371 33.13 31.74 -109.83
N SER A 372 32.90 32.83 -110.58
CA SER A 372 31.60 33.45 -110.76
C SER A 372 31.14 33.38 -112.21
N LYS A 373 29.82 33.33 -112.42
CA LYS A 373 29.21 33.40 -113.76
C LYS A 373 29.61 34.67 -114.51
N ASP A 374 29.87 35.76 -113.78
CA ASP A 374 30.14 37.07 -114.36
C ASP A 374 31.53 37.11 -115.04
N ASP A 375 32.41 36.18 -114.69
CA ASP A 375 33.75 36.07 -115.24
C ASP A 375 33.75 35.53 -116.70
N LEU A 376 32.61 34.94 -117.12
CA LEU A 376 32.38 34.28 -118.42
C LEU A 376 31.34 35.02 -119.30
N MET A 377 31.28 36.35 -119.23
CA MET A 377 30.33 37.14 -120.04
C MET A 377 30.77 37.41 -121.48
N GLU A 378 32.05 37.22 -121.80
CA GLU A 378 32.63 37.43 -123.13
C GLU A 378 33.32 36.15 -123.62
N GLU A 379 33.57 36.06 -124.94
CA GLU A 379 34.37 34.97 -125.50
C GLU A 379 35.78 35.01 -124.91
N LYS A 380 36.13 33.98 -124.14
CA LYS A 380 37.45 33.87 -123.49
C LYS A 380 37.98 32.45 -123.62
N GLU A 381 39.29 32.36 -123.78
CA GLU A 381 39.98 31.08 -123.65
C GLU A 381 40.07 30.70 -122.17
N ILE A 382 39.65 29.48 -121.88
CA ILE A 382 39.58 28.90 -120.54
C ILE A 382 40.31 27.56 -120.50
N SER A 383 40.98 27.30 -119.39
CA SER A 383 41.57 26.01 -119.07
C SER A 383 40.69 25.32 -118.02
N MET A 384 40.15 24.15 -118.36
CA MET A 384 39.38 23.34 -117.42
C MET A 384 40.24 22.21 -116.90
N LEU A 385 40.59 22.25 -115.62
CA LEU A 385 41.33 21.19 -114.95
C LEU A 385 40.36 20.10 -114.47
N PHE A 386 40.56 18.89 -114.97
CA PHE A 386 39.85 17.67 -114.56
C PHE A 386 40.78 16.75 -113.76
N LYS A 387 40.21 15.69 -113.18
CA LYS A 387 40.94 14.65 -112.45
C LYS A 387 42.16 14.09 -113.21
N ASN A 388 42.07 13.98 -114.53
CA ASN A 388 43.04 13.29 -115.39
C ASN A 388 43.85 14.23 -116.30
N GLY A 389 43.78 15.54 -116.09
CA GLY A 389 44.50 16.53 -116.89
C GLY A 389 43.67 17.79 -117.13
N SER A 390 44.26 18.76 -117.83
CA SER A 390 43.60 20.00 -118.22
C SER A 390 43.21 19.97 -119.70
N VAL A 391 42.05 20.53 -120.03
CA VAL A 391 41.64 20.80 -121.41
C VAL A 391 41.46 22.30 -121.57
N THR A 392 42.15 22.89 -122.54
CA THR A 392 41.98 24.28 -122.91
C THR A 392 41.00 24.40 -124.07
N GLY A 393 40.16 25.43 -124.04
CA GLY A 393 39.20 25.71 -125.10
C GLY A 393 38.65 27.13 -124.98
N ILE A 394 38.00 27.60 -126.03
CA ILE A 394 37.37 28.93 -126.03
C ILE A 394 35.93 28.78 -125.57
N PHE A 395 35.58 29.42 -124.46
CA PHE A 395 34.21 29.54 -124.01
C PHE A 395 33.52 30.68 -124.77
N ALA A 396 32.41 30.35 -125.43
CA ALA A 396 31.56 31.32 -126.11
C ALA A 396 30.18 31.33 -125.45
N PRO A 397 29.78 32.40 -124.73
CA PRO A 397 28.46 32.47 -124.11
C PRO A 397 27.37 32.53 -125.18
N ILE A 398 26.43 31.59 -125.12
CA ILE A 398 25.24 31.60 -125.99
C ILE A 398 24.25 32.63 -125.41
N LYS A 399 23.85 33.61 -126.23
CA LYS A 399 22.93 34.71 -125.84
C LYS A 399 21.52 34.23 -125.52
#